data_AF-A0A6B0S3A4-F1
#
_entry.id   AF-A0A6B0S3A4-F1
#
_cell.length_a   1.000
_cell.length_b   1.000
_cell.length_c   1.000
_cell.angle_alpha   90.00
_cell.angle_beta   90.00
_cell.angle_gamma   90.00
#
_symmetry.space_group_name_H-M   'P 1'
#
loop_
_entity.id
_entity.type
_entity.pdbx_description
1 polymer ?
#
loop_
_entity_poly.entity_id
_entity_poly.type
_entity_poly.pdbx_seq_one_letter_code
_entity_poly.pdbx_strand_id
1 'polypeptide(L)'
;MGDLCSDVTEAMMYEKFSPAGPVLSIWACRYTITRRSLGYAYVNFQQPADAERALDTMNFYVIKGKPIRIMWSQRDPSLRKSGVGNVFIKNLDNSIDDKALYDTFSAFGNIMSCKVVCDENGSKGYAFIHFETQEAADKAIEKMNGMLLNDRKICGQIQTMHSNLAGKITGMLLEINSSELLHMLESPESLCSKVEKAVAVLQAYHAKKEAAQKVDAVAAATS
;
A
#
# COMPACT_ATOMS: atom_id res chain seq x y z
N MET A 1 9.43 -1.33 4.19
CA MET A 1 9.57 -1.56 2.74
C MET A 1 8.71 -2.77 2.33
N GLY A 2 7.98 -2.67 1.22
CA GLY A 2 7.13 -3.72 0.66
C GLY A 2 7.53 -4.10 -0.77
N ASP A 3 6.79 -5.03 -1.36
CA ASP A 3 7.00 -5.59 -2.70
C ASP A 3 8.39 -6.24 -2.91
N LEU A 4 8.98 -6.74 -1.82
CA LEU A 4 10.25 -7.45 -1.87
C LEU A 4 10.14 -8.75 -2.66
N CYS A 5 11.14 -9.01 -3.51
CA CYS A 5 11.34 -10.33 -4.08
C CYS A 5 11.64 -11.37 -2.96
N SER A 6 11.19 -12.61 -3.15
CA SER A 6 11.29 -13.68 -2.14
C SER A 6 12.73 -13.98 -1.73
N ASP A 7 13.65 -13.74 -2.65
CA ASP A 7 15.06 -14.08 -2.54
C ASP A 7 15.89 -12.93 -1.98
N VAL A 8 15.25 -11.80 -1.64
CA VAL A 8 15.93 -10.66 -1.02
C VAL A 8 16.26 -11.01 0.43
N THR A 9 17.51 -10.81 0.79
CA THR A 9 18.04 -11.05 2.15
C THR A 9 18.25 -9.73 2.87
N GLU A 10 18.33 -9.80 4.19
CA GLU A 10 18.65 -8.66 5.06
C GLU A 10 20.01 -8.03 4.70
N ALA A 11 20.99 -8.83 4.26
CA ALA A 11 22.29 -8.34 3.82
C ALA A 11 22.19 -7.46 2.56
N MET A 12 21.38 -7.88 1.58
CA MET A 12 21.13 -7.07 0.37
C MET A 12 20.43 -5.76 0.71
N MET A 13 19.50 -5.79 1.65
CA MET A 13 18.82 -4.58 2.14
C MET A 13 19.82 -3.67 2.85
N TYR A 14 20.69 -4.20 3.70
CA TYR A 14 21.70 -3.42 4.41
C TYR A 14 22.67 -2.73 3.43
N GLU A 15 23.18 -3.46 2.44
CA GLU A 15 24.03 -2.90 1.40
C GLU A 15 23.31 -1.74 0.68
N LYS A 16 22.03 -1.93 0.34
CA LYS A 16 21.25 -0.89 -0.34
C LYS A 16 20.99 0.34 0.52
N PHE A 17 20.69 0.16 1.80
CA PHE A 17 20.25 1.25 2.70
C PHE A 17 21.38 1.92 3.48
N SER A 18 22.55 1.29 3.62
CA SER A 18 23.69 1.89 4.32
C SER A 18 24.18 3.23 3.74
N PRO A 19 24.08 3.53 2.42
CA PRO A 19 24.43 4.86 1.90
C PRO A 19 23.44 5.95 2.34
N ALA A 20 22.21 5.59 2.70
CA ALA A 20 21.25 6.53 3.26
C ALA A 20 21.55 6.85 4.73
N GLY A 21 22.44 6.14 5.41
CA GLY A 21 22.87 6.44 6.79
C GLY A 21 22.98 5.20 7.67
N PRO A 22 23.40 5.36 8.94
CA PRO A 22 23.56 4.25 9.87
C PRO A 22 22.25 3.50 10.10
N VAL A 23 22.20 2.25 9.65
CA VAL A 23 21.05 1.36 9.84
C VAL A 23 21.12 0.76 11.24
N LEU A 24 20.07 0.97 12.05
CA LEU A 24 19.94 0.43 13.39
C LEU A 24 19.50 -1.04 13.36
N SER A 25 18.52 -1.38 12.52
CA SER A 25 18.07 -2.77 12.35
C SER A 25 17.36 -2.98 11.03
N ILE A 26 17.45 -4.20 10.50
CA ILE A 26 16.66 -4.69 9.38
C ILE A 26 15.98 -5.97 9.82
N TRP A 27 14.67 -6.05 9.57
CA TRP A 27 13.88 -7.23 9.89
C TRP A 27 13.04 -7.64 8.69
N ALA A 28 13.45 -8.71 8.00
CA ALA A 28 12.66 -9.30 6.94
C ALA A 28 11.54 -10.16 7.53
N CYS A 29 10.31 -9.89 7.13
CA CYS A 29 9.16 -10.61 7.64
C CYS A 29 8.98 -11.91 6.85
N ARG A 30 8.95 -13.03 7.58
CA ARG A 30 8.91 -14.40 7.04
C ARG A 30 7.88 -15.22 7.81
N TYR A 31 7.27 -16.22 7.16
CA TYR A 31 6.44 -17.19 7.86
C TYR A 31 7.26 -17.93 8.94
N THR A 32 6.68 -18.09 10.13
CA THR A 32 7.36 -18.69 11.29
C THR A 32 7.86 -20.10 11.01
N ILE A 33 7.06 -20.90 10.28
CA ILE A 33 7.35 -22.31 10.01
C ILE A 33 8.18 -22.45 8.74
N THR A 34 7.67 -21.98 7.60
CA THR A 34 8.29 -22.23 6.28
C THR A 34 9.47 -21.31 5.99
N ARG A 35 9.70 -20.26 6.80
CA ARG A 35 10.69 -19.19 6.59
C ARG A 35 10.59 -18.49 5.24
N ARG A 36 9.52 -18.74 4.48
CA ARG A 36 9.23 -18.07 3.22
C ARG A 36 8.98 -16.59 3.49
N SER A 37 9.56 -15.74 2.63
CA SER A 37 9.38 -14.29 2.69
C SER A 37 7.89 -13.91 2.58
N LEU A 38 7.48 -12.93 3.38
CA LEU A 38 6.17 -12.29 3.29
C LEU A 38 6.17 -11.10 2.30
N GLY A 39 7.31 -10.81 1.66
CA GLY A 39 7.42 -9.74 0.67
C GLY A 39 7.55 -8.33 1.27
N TYR A 40 7.85 -8.22 2.57
CA TYR A 40 8.10 -6.94 3.22
C TYR A 40 9.14 -7.06 4.34
N ALA A 41 9.74 -5.93 4.69
CA ALA A 41 10.71 -5.81 5.77
C ALA A 41 10.60 -4.44 6.46
N TYR A 42 11.06 -4.38 7.71
CA TYR A 42 11.24 -3.14 8.45
C TYR A 42 12.71 -2.75 8.43
N VAL A 43 13.00 -1.49 8.14
CA VAL A 43 14.34 -0.91 8.21
C VAL A 43 14.24 0.28 9.15
N ASN A 44 15.01 0.24 10.24
CA ASN A 44 15.11 1.32 11.20
C ASN A 44 16.47 1.98 11.03
N PHE A 45 16.49 3.29 10.84
CA PHE A 45 17.70 4.09 10.84
C PHE A 45 17.96 4.67 12.23
N GLN A 46 19.21 5.05 12.51
CA GLN A 46 19.54 5.77 13.74
C GLN A 46 18.91 7.17 13.76
N GLN A 47 18.85 7.84 12.61
CA GLN A 47 18.29 9.19 12.48
C GLN A 47 17.07 9.20 11.55
N PRO A 48 16.00 9.96 11.87
CA PRO A 48 14.84 10.11 10.99
C PRO A 48 15.20 10.67 9.60
N ALA A 49 16.16 11.59 9.53
CA ALA A 49 16.63 12.19 8.28
C ALA A 49 17.26 11.16 7.30
N ASP A 50 17.81 10.06 7.83
CA ASP A 50 18.36 8.98 7.02
C ASP A 50 17.24 8.11 6.42
N ALA A 51 16.15 7.93 7.16
CA ALA A 51 14.95 7.24 6.68
C ALA A 51 14.24 8.06 5.58
N GLU A 52 14.17 9.38 5.75
CA GLU A 52 13.65 10.29 4.73
C GLU A 52 14.52 10.25 3.47
N ARG A 53 15.84 10.36 3.61
CA ARG A 53 16.78 10.21 2.48
C ARG A 53 16.64 8.86 1.77
N ALA A 54 16.45 7.77 2.53
CA ALA A 54 16.19 6.45 1.95
C ALA A 54 14.87 6.42 1.15
N LEU A 55 13.80 7.02 1.69
CA LEU A 55 12.52 7.14 1.00
C LEU A 55 12.66 7.92 -0.31
N ASP A 56 13.35 9.06 -0.29
CA ASP A 56 13.46 9.94 -1.45
C ASP A 56 14.34 9.36 -2.56
N THR A 57 15.43 8.68 -2.18
CA THR A 57 16.47 8.26 -3.15
C THR A 57 16.43 6.79 -3.53
N MET A 58 15.71 5.96 -2.77
CA MET A 58 15.73 4.50 -2.94
C MET A 58 14.36 3.89 -3.17
N ASN A 59 13.27 4.66 -3.09
CA ASN A 59 11.95 4.15 -3.43
C ASN A 59 11.91 3.74 -4.92
N PHE A 60 11.21 2.65 -5.21
CA PHE A 60 11.15 2.01 -6.53
C PHE A 60 12.47 1.40 -7.04
N TYR A 61 13.53 1.37 -6.22
CA TYR A 61 14.79 0.73 -6.63
C TYR A 61 14.60 -0.77 -6.90
N VAL A 62 15.17 -1.27 -8.00
CA VAL A 62 15.00 -2.66 -8.40
C VAL A 62 15.99 -3.55 -7.65
N ILE A 63 15.48 -4.46 -6.82
CA ILE A 63 16.26 -5.52 -6.16
C ILE A 63 15.78 -6.87 -6.68
N LYS A 64 16.69 -7.67 -7.26
CA LYS A 64 16.37 -8.99 -7.84
C LYS A 64 15.20 -8.93 -8.83
N GLY A 65 15.20 -7.91 -9.70
CA GLY A 65 14.20 -7.74 -10.75
C GLY A 65 12.83 -7.23 -10.29
N LYS A 66 12.65 -6.87 -9.01
CA LYS A 66 11.41 -6.25 -8.52
C LYS A 66 11.67 -4.87 -7.90
N PRO A 67 10.90 -3.84 -8.26
CA PRO A 67 10.99 -2.54 -7.60
C PRO A 67 10.53 -2.66 -6.15
N ILE A 68 11.29 -2.09 -5.22
CA ILE A 68 10.90 -2.03 -3.81
C ILE A 68 10.00 -0.83 -3.57
N ARG A 69 9.07 -0.97 -2.64
CA ARG A 69 8.24 0.16 -2.19
C ARG A 69 8.60 0.57 -0.78
N ILE A 70 9.09 1.79 -0.61
CA ILE A 70 9.43 2.36 0.69
C ILE A 70 8.26 3.23 1.16
N MET A 71 7.91 3.06 2.44
CA MET A 71 6.83 3.79 3.08
C MET A 71 7.20 3.96 4.56
N TRP A 72 6.73 5.05 5.16
CA TRP A 72 6.78 5.19 6.60
C TRP A 72 6.02 4.05 7.29
N SER A 73 6.63 3.48 8.33
CA SER A 73 5.99 2.44 9.12
C SER A 73 4.83 3.04 9.92
N GLN A 74 3.62 2.96 9.37
CA GLN A 74 2.42 3.36 10.09
C GLN A 74 1.96 2.20 11.00
N ARG A 75 1.92 2.43 12.33
CA ARG A 75 1.51 1.41 13.29
C ARG A 75 0.01 1.42 13.54
N ASP A 76 -0.66 2.54 13.30
CA ASP A 76 -2.10 2.63 13.43
C ASP A 76 -2.79 2.08 12.16
N PRO A 77 -3.45 0.92 12.23
CA PRO A 77 -4.16 0.37 11.09
C PRO A 77 -5.40 1.19 10.70
N SER A 78 -5.94 2.04 11.58
CA SER A 78 -7.13 2.86 11.30
C SER A 78 -6.86 3.91 10.22
N LEU A 79 -5.67 4.51 10.23
CA LEU A 79 -5.28 5.53 9.25
C LEU A 79 -5.23 4.96 7.83
N ARG A 80 -4.70 3.73 7.66
CA ARG A 80 -4.67 3.04 6.35
C ARG A 80 -6.01 2.44 5.94
N LYS A 81 -6.86 2.06 6.91
CA LYS A 81 -8.20 1.51 6.69
C LYS A 81 -9.28 2.58 6.51
N SER A 82 -8.98 3.85 6.81
CA SER A 82 -9.91 4.96 6.63
C SER A 82 -10.30 5.11 5.16
N GLY A 83 -9.36 4.83 4.26
CA GLY A 83 -9.56 5.02 2.84
C GLY A 83 -9.35 6.44 2.36
N VAL A 84 -9.03 7.37 3.26
CA VAL A 84 -8.75 8.77 2.97
C VAL A 84 -7.57 8.85 2.01
N GLY A 85 -7.70 9.66 0.96
CA GLY A 85 -6.61 9.89 0.00
C GLY A 85 -6.34 8.71 -0.95
N ASN A 86 -7.13 7.64 -0.93
CA ASN A 86 -6.92 6.49 -1.81
C ASN A 86 -7.57 6.69 -3.17
N VAL A 87 -6.78 6.52 -4.23
CA VAL A 87 -7.18 6.62 -5.63
C VAL A 87 -6.84 5.31 -6.34
N PHE A 88 -7.73 4.86 -7.22
CA PHE A 88 -7.43 3.79 -8.16
C PHE A 88 -7.66 4.24 -9.60
N ILE A 89 -6.76 3.77 -10.46
CA ILE A 89 -6.64 4.17 -11.86
C ILE A 89 -6.84 2.93 -12.72
N LYS A 90 -7.73 3.04 -13.72
CA LYS A 90 -7.90 2.04 -14.80
C LYS A 90 -7.41 2.61 -16.12
N ASN A 91 -7.16 1.69 -17.05
CA ASN A 91 -6.75 2.00 -18.41
C ASN A 91 -5.42 2.77 -18.45
N LEU A 92 -4.53 2.46 -17.52
CA LEU A 92 -3.17 2.98 -17.51
C LEU A 92 -2.39 2.38 -18.68
N ASP A 93 -1.54 3.18 -19.31
CA ASP A 93 -0.64 2.66 -20.34
C ASP A 93 0.35 1.66 -19.73
N ASN A 94 0.60 0.55 -20.44
CA ASN A 94 1.46 -0.53 -19.96
C ASN A 94 2.93 -0.10 -19.79
N SER A 95 3.34 1.03 -20.39
CA SER A 95 4.66 1.65 -20.21
C SER A 95 4.82 2.41 -18.90
N ILE A 96 3.72 2.72 -18.19
CA ILE A 96 3.78 3.44 -16.93
C ILE A 96 4.12 2.47 -15.80
N ASP A 97 5.28 2.69 -15.17
CA ASP A 97 5.72 1.99 -13.97
C ASP A 97 5.39 2.77 -12.68
N ASP A 98 5.74 2.19 -11.53
CA ASP A 98 5.48 2.79 -10.22
C ASP A 98 6.11 4.18 -10.06
N LYS A 99 7.29 4.38 -10.64
CA LYS A 99 8.03 5.64 -10.54
C LYS A 99 7.39 6.72 -11.41
N ALA A 100 7.08 6.41 -12.66
CA ALA A 100 6.39 7.32 -13.56
C ALA A 100 5.00 7.71 -13.02
N LEU A 101 4.30 6.75 -12.41
CA LEU A 101 3.05 6.99 -11.69
C LEU A 101 3.25 7.97 -10.53
N TYR A 102 4.25 7.73 -9.67
CA TYR A 102 4.58 8.61 -8.55
C TYR A 102 4.91 10.02 -9.03
N ASP A 103 5.85 10.14 -9.98
CA ASP A 103 6.32 11.43 -10.52
C ASP A 103 5.15 12.24 -11.09
N THR A 104 4.26 11.59 -11.85
CA THR A 104 3.08 12.24 -12.45
C THR A 104 2.08 12.72 -11.42
N PHE A 105 1.75 11.88 -10.43
CA PHE A 105 0.67 12.18 -9.48
C PHE A 105 1.13 12.99 -8.26
N SER A 106 2.43 13.07 -8.01
CA SER A 106 3.02 13.90 -6.94
C SER A 106 2.65 15.39 -7.09
N ALA A 107 2.30 15.83 -8.31
CA ALA A 107 1.81 17.17 -8.60
C ALA A 107 0.47 17.52 -7.92
N PHE A 108 -0.31 16.52 -7.51
CA PHE A 108 -1.61 16.73 -6.86
C PHE A 108 -1.53 16.76 -5.33
N GLY A 109 -0.45 16.22 -4.76
CA GLY A 109 -0.18 16.22 -3.33
C GLY A 109 0.82 15.13 -2.94
N ASN A 110 1.15 15.09 -1.65
CA ASN A 110 2.10 14.14 -1.10
C ASN A 110 1.57 12.70 -1.21
N ILE A 111 2.33 11.83 -1.89
CA ILE A 111 1.98 10.42 -2.07
C ILE A 111 2.68 9.61 -0.97
N MET A 112 1.89 8.96 -0.13
CA MET A 112 2.35 8.03 0.89
C MET A 112 2.76 6.68 0.30
N SER A 113 2.09 6.24 -0.76
CA SER A 113 2.36 4.98 -1.45
C SER A 113 1.66 4.96 -2.80
N CYS A 114 2.28 4.34 -3.81
CA CYS A 114 1.60 3.99 -5.05
C CYS A 114 2.10 2.65 -5.58
N LYS A 115 1.30 2.00 -6.43
CA LYS A 115 1.61 0.70 -7.02
C LYS A 115 0.87 0.47 -8.33
N VAL A 116 1.58 0.09 -9.38
CA VAL A 116 1.07 -0.46 -10.63
C VAL A 116 0.90 -1.97 -10.48
N VAL A 117 -0.23 -2.50 -10.97
CA VAL A 117 -0.51 -3.93 -10.93
C VAL A 117 0.12 -4.59 -12.15
N CYS A 118 1.05 -5.50 -11.89
CA CYS A 118 1.73 -6.28 -12.94
C CYS A 118 1.54 -7.79 -12.72
N ASP A 119 1.47 -8.54 -13.82
CA ASP A 119 1.67 -10.00 -13.87
C ASP A 119 3.04 -10.36 -14.45
N GLU A 120 3.23 -11.62 -14.83
CA GLU A 120 4.45 -12.12 -15.49
C GLU A 120 4.68 -11.49 -16.87
N ASN A 121 3.64 -10.96 -17.52
CA ASN A 121 3.69 -10.33 -18.84
C ASN A 121 3.78 -8.80 -18.78
N GLY A 122 3.77 -8.22 -17.58
CA GLY A 122 3.90 -6.78 -17.35
C GLY A 122 2.65 -6.12 -16.77
N SER A 123 2.49 -4.82 -17.01
CA SER A 123 1.39 -4.03 -16.45
C SER A 123 0.02 -4.51 -16.97
N LYS A 124 -0.94 -4.63 -16.05
CA LYS A 124 -2.35 -4.89 -16.35
C LYS A 124 -3.15 -3.63 -16.63
N GLY A 125 -2.51 -2.46 -16.63
CA GLY A 125 -3.18 -1.18 -16.84
C GLY A 125 -4.01 -0.71 -15.63
N TYR A 126 -3.70 -1.22 -14.43
CA TYR A 126 -4.29 -0.80 -13.17
C TYR A 126 -3.24 -0.23 -12.23
N ALA A 127 -3.62 0.78 -11.45
CA ALA A 127 -2.75 1.30 -10.40
C ALA A 127 -3.53 1.83 -9.19
N PHE A 128 -2.84 1.90 -8.07
CA PHE A 128 -3.33 2.43 -6.79
C PHE A 128 -2.39 3.53 -6.31
N ILE A 129 -2.97 4.58 -5.74
CA ILE A 129 -2.25 5.70 -5.12
C ILE A 129 -2.90 5.98 -3.78
N HIS A 130 -2.09 6.21 -2.76
CA HIS A 130 -2.52 6.70 -1.46
C HIS A 130 -1.84 8.06 -1.24
N PHE A 131 -2.64 9.11 -1.34
CA PHE A 131 -2.27 10.45 -0.94
C PHE A 131 -2.37 10.61 0.58
N GLU A 132 -1.58 11.52 1.12
CA GLU A 132 -1.66 11.92 2.53
C GLU A 132 -3.03 12.51 2.89
N THR A 133 -3.69 13.20 1.94
CA THR A 133 -4.95 13.89 2.18
C THR A 133 -6.03 13.56 1.14
N GLN A 134 -7.30 13.71 1.53
CA GLN A 134 -8.44 13.51 0.63
C GLN A 134 -8.45 14.54 -0.49
N GLU A 135 -8.08 15.78 -0.19
CA GLU A 135 -8.10 16.89 -1.13
C GLU A 135 -7.12 16.66 -2.29
N ALA A 136 -5.97 16.05 -2.01
CA ALA A 136 -5.01 15.67 -3.05
C ALA A 136 -5.59 14.58 -3.97
N ALA A 137 -6.28 13.59 -3.40
CA ALA A 137 -6.97 12.55 -4.18
C ALA A 137 -8.08 13.15 -5.06
N ASP A 138 -8.90 14.04 -4.52
CA ASP A 138 -9.99 14.67 -5.27
C ASP A 138 -9.45 15.53 -6.42
N LYS A 139 -8.37 16.30 -6.20
CA LYS A 139 -7.68 17.06 -7.26
C LYS A 139 -7.14 16.16 -8.36
N ALA A 140 -6.54 15.03 -8.00
CA ALA A 140 -6.02 14.07 -8.97
C ALA A 140 -7.16 13.48 -9.82
N ILE A 141 -8.28 13.12 -9.20
CA ILE A 141 -9.45 12.58 -9.90
C ILE A 141 -10.05 13.64 -10.83
N GLU A 142 -10.28 14.85 -10.34
CA GLU A 142 -10.88 15.94 -11.12
C GLU A 142 -10.04 16.26 -12.36
N LYS A 143 -8.71 16.36 -12.20
CA LYS A 143 -7.83 16.75 -13.30
C LYS A 143 -7.51 15.62 -14.25
N MET A 144 -7.28 14.40 -13.76
CA MET A 144 -6.79 13.30 -14.60
C MET A 144 -7.91 12.50 -15.27
N ASN A 145 -9.15 12.61 -14.78
CA ASN A 145 -10.25 11.88 -15.38
C ASN A 145 -10.56 12.41 -16.79
N GLY A 146 -10.27 11.58 -17.80
CA GLY A 146 -10.46 11.92 -19.20
C GLY A 146 -9.26 12.57 -19.88
N MET A 147 -8.14 12.77 -19.17
CA MET A 147 -6.87 13.19 -19.78
C MET A 147 -6.14 12.02 -20.46
N LEU A 148 -5.32 12.33 -21.46
CA LEU A 148 -4.42 11.38 -22.08
C LEU A 148 -3.10 11.32 -21.30
N LEU A 149 -2.67 10.13 -20.90
CA LEU A 149 -1.31 9.84 -20.45
C LEU A 149 -0.69 8.83 -21.41
N ASN A 150 0.42 9.20 -22.05
CA ASN A 150 1.05 8.42 -23.12
C ASN A 150 0.03 7.98 -24.19
N ASP A 151 -0.75 8.92 -24.71
CA ASP A 151 -1.79 8.71 -25.74
C ASP A 151 -2.97 7.80 -25.35
N ARG A 152 -3.03 7.31 -24.09
CA ARG A 152 -4.21 6.61 -23.56
C ARG A 152 -5.03 7.47 -22.63
N LYS A 153 -6.34 7.50 -22.86
CA LYS A 153 -7.30 8.19 -22.00
C LYS A 153 -7.37 7.47 -20.66
N ILE A 154 -6.85 8.11 -19.61
CA ILE A 154 -7.01 7.63 -18.26
C ILE A 154 -8.43 7.96 -17.81
N CYS A 155 -9.09 7.00 -17.18
CA CYS A 155 -10.37 7.22 -16.54
C CYS A 155 -10.25 6.92 -15.05
N GLY A 156 -10.41 7.95 -14.22
CA GLY A 156 -10.48 7.83 -12.77
C GLY A 156 -11.85 7.26 -12.38
N GLN A 157 -12.11 5.97 -12.68
CA GLN A 157 -13.43 5.37 -12.43
C GLN A 157 -13.70 4.96 -10.98
N ILE A 158 -12.72 5.00 -10.08
CA ILE A 158 -12.93 4.58 -8.68
C ILE A 158 -13.21 5.77 -7.76
N GLN A 159 -14.26 6.49 -8.09
CA GLN A 159 -15.09 7.14 -7.08
C GLN A 159 -16.56 6.67 -7.12
N THR A 160 -17.01 5.97 -8.19
CA THR A 160 -18.44 5.70 -8.41
C THR A 160 -18.95 4.29 -8.11
N MET A 161 -18.08 3.27 -7.93
CA MET A 161 -18.55 1.88 -7.76
C MET A 161 -18.76 1.48 -6.28
N HIS A 162 -17.88 1.87 -5.35
CA HIS A 162 -18.03 1.57 -3.90
C HIS A 162 -17.30 2.59 -3.00
N SER A 163 -17.73 3.85 -2.98
CA SER A 163 -17.09 4.94 -2.22
C SER A 163 -16.77 4.61 -0.74
N ASN A 164 -17.64 3.87 -0.06
CA ASN A 164 -17.44 3.49 1.36
C ASN A 164 -16.43 2.35 1.61
N LEU A 165 -16.05 1.60 0.57
CA LEU A 165 -15.17 0.42 0.66
C LEU A 165 -13.90 0.57 -0.18
N ALA A 166 -13.90 1.42 -1.21
CA ALA A 166 -12.79 1.61 -2.14
C ALA A 166 -11.49 1.97 -1.42
N GLY A 167 -11.57 2.81 -0.41
CA GLY A 167 -10.41 3.18 0.38
C GLY A 167 -9.93 2.07 1.32
N LYS A 168 -10.81 1.25 1.89
CA LYS A 168 -10.44 0.04 2.65
C LYS A 168 -9.79 -1.02 1.76
N ILE A 169 -10.37 -1.22 0.57
CA ILE A 169 -9.86 -2.12 -0.45
C ILE A 169 -8.48 -1.66 -0.89
N THR A 170 -8.31 -0.40 -1.27
CA THR A 170 -7.01 0.16 -1.70
C THR A 170 -5.96 0.05 -0.60
N GLY A 171 -6.30 0.36 0.65
CA GLY A 171 -5.39 0.21 1.78
C GLY A 171 -4.95 -1.24 2.00
N MET A 172 -5.87 -2.21 1.87
CA MET A 172 -5.53 -3.64 1.95
C MET A 172 -4.75 -4.13 0.73
N LEU A 173 -5.08 -3.65 -0.47
CA LEU A 173 -4.44 -4.03 -1.73
C LEU A 173 -3.00 -3.51 -1.83
N LEU A 174 -2.70 -2.37 -1.21
CA LEU A 174 -1.33 -1.88 -1.03
C LEU A 174 -0.49 -2.78 -0.11
N GLU A 175 -1.08 -3.68 0.66
CA GLU A 175 -0.35 -4.66 1.49
C GLU A 175 -0.26 -6.04 0.81
N ILE A 176 -0.97 -6.25 -0.31
CA ILE A 176 -1.09 -7.52 -1.01
C ILE A 176 -0.13 -7.58 -2.21
N ASN A 177 0.47 -8.75 -2.43
CA ASN A 177 1.32 -8.99 -3.61
C ASN A 177 0.50 -8.91 -4.91
N SER A 178 1.14 -8.56 -6.02
CA SER A 178 0.43 -8.28 -7.27
C SER A 178 -0.38 -9.48 -7.79
N SER A 179 0.11 -10.72 -7.64
CA SER A 179 -0.58 -11.95 -8.05
C SER A 179 -1.90 -12.18 -7.31
N GLU A 180 -1.92 -11.98 -6.00
CA GLU A 180 -3.12 -12.17 -5.18
C GLU A 180 -4.14 -11.05 -5.41
N LEU A 181 -3.66 -9.83 -5.67
CA LEU A 181 -4.48 -8.69 -6.05
C LEU A 181 -5.13 -8.90 -7.42
N LEU A 182 -4.40 -9.50 -8.35
CA LEU A 182 -4.87 -9.77 -9.71
C LEU A 182 -6.00 -10.80 -9.72
N HIS A 183 -5.87 -11.89 -8.97
CA HIS A 183 -6.96 -12.85 -8.75
C HIS A 183 -8.20 -12.20 -8.11
N MET A 184 -8.01 -11.19 -7.27
CA MET A 184 -9.13 -10.44 -6.68
C MET A 184 -9.80 -9.50 -7.69
N LEU A 185 -9.04 -8.87 -8.57
CA LEU A 185 -9.58 -7.95 -9.58
C LEU A 185 -10.23 -8.66 -10.77
N GLU A 186 -9.82 -9.89 -11.07
CA GLU A 186 -10.34 -10.68 -12.20
C GLU A 186 -11.68 -11.38 -11.91
N SER A 187 -12.07 -11.55 -10.65
CA SER A 187 -13.39 -12.08 -10.25
C SER A 187 -14.12 -11.12 -9.31
N PRO A 188 -15.27 -10.57 -9.73
CA PRO A 188 -16.15 -9.78 -8.86
C PRO A 188 -16.55 -10.52 -7.58
N GLU A 189 -16.75 -11.85 -7.64
CA GLU A 189 -17.09 -12.65 -6.46
C GLU A 189 -15.90 -12.78 -5.49
N SER A 190 -14.67 -12.88 -6.00
CA SER A 190 -13.46 -12.96 -5.17
C SER A 190 -13.21 -11.67 -4.39
N LEU A 191 -13.40 -10.52 -5.06
CA LEU A 191 -13.32 -9.21 -4.42
C LEU A 191 -14.40 -9.06 -3.35
N CYS A 192 -15.66 -9.33 -3.67
CA CYS A 192 -16.77 -9.27 -2.71
C CYS A 192 -16.51 -10.19 -1.50
N SER A 193 -16.12 -11.44 -1.73
CA SER A 193 -15.87 -12.41 -0.65
C SER A 193 -14.73 -11.97 0.28
N LYS A 194 -13.64 -11.41 -0.25
CA LYS A 194 -12.55 -10.90 0.59
C LYS A 194 -12.92 -9.62 1.32
N VAL A 195 -13.70 -8.75 0.69
CA VAL A 195 -14.27 -7.55 1.34
C VAL A 195 -15.18 -7.96 2.50
N GLU A 196 -16.08 -8.92 2.29
CA GLU A 196 -16.95 -9.45 3.34
C GLU A 196 -16.17 -10.07 4.49
N LYS A 197 -15.12 -10.85 4.19
CA LYS A 197 -14.23 -11.42 5.21
C LYS A 197 -13.51 -10.32 6.01
N ALA A 198 -13.01 -9.29 5.33
CA ALA A 198 -12.36 -8.15 6.00
C ALA A 198 -13.34 -7.36 6.88
N VAL A 199 -14.57 -7.16 6.40
CA VAL A 199 -15.65 -6.51 7.16
C VAL A 199 -16.02 -7.34 8.39
N ALA A 200 -16.18 -8.66 8.26
CA ALA A 200 -16.49 -9.55 9.37
C ALA A 200 -15.40 -9.53 10.45
N VAL A 201 -14.12 -9.54 10.06
CA VAL A 201 -12.98 -9.43 10.99
C VAL A 201 -12.99 -8.08 11.71
N LEU A 202 -13.30 -6.99 11.01
CA LEU A 202 -13.40 -5.66 11.62
C LEU A 202 -14.57 -5.57 12.60
N GLN A 203 -15.74 -6.07 12.24
CA GLN A 203 -16.90 -6.12 13.13
C GLN A 203 -16.61 -6.93 14.39
N ALA A 204 -15.95 -8.09 14.25
CA ALA A 204 -15.52 -8.91 15.38
C ALA A 204 -14.50 -8.19 16.27
N TYR A 205 -13.57 -7.41 15.68
CA TYR A 205 -12.62 -6.60 16.44
C TYR A 205 -13.32 -5.49 17.22
N HIS A 206 -14.26 -4.77 16.61
CA HIS A 206 -15.03 -3.72 17.30
C HIS A 206 -15.90 -4.29 18.43
N ALA A 207 -16.61 -5.40 18.18
CA ALA A 207 -17.39 -6.09 19.21
C ALA A 207 -16.53 -6.56 20.38
N LYS A 208 -15.32 -7.06 20.12
CA LYS A 208 -14.37 -7.43 21.18
C LYS A 208 -13.86 -6.22 21.97
N LYS A 209 -13.61 -5.10 21.30
CA LYS A 209 -13.14 -3.86 21.94
C LYS A 209 -14.22 -3.25 22.84
N GLU A 210 -15.47 -3.25 22.39
CA GLU A 210 -16.63 -2.79 23.18
C GLU A 210 -16.92 -3.72 24.37
N ALA A 211 -16.79 -5.04 24.18
CA ALA A 211 -16.93 -6.00 25.27
C ALA A 211 -15.85 -5.81 26.34
N ALA A 212 -14.59 -5.60 25.94
CA ALA A 212 -13.49 -5.34 26.88
C ALA A 212 -13.72 -4.05 27.68
N GLN A 213 -14.12 -2.97 27.02
CA GLN A 213 -14.41 -1.69 27.69
C GLN A 213 -15.60 -1.77 28.67
N LYS A 214 -16.62 -2.58 28.37
CA LYS A 214 -17.74 -2.80 29.31
C LYS A 214 -17.31 -3.61 30.54
N VAL A 215 -16.44 -4.59 30.38
CA VAL A 215 -15.91 -5.38 31.49
C VAL A 215 -15.05 -4.51 32.42
N ASP A 216 -14.19 -3.67 31.86
CA ASP A 216 -13.36 -2.73 32.62
C ASP A 216 -14.19 -1.67 33.35
N ALA A 217 -15.26 -1.15 32.72
CA ALA A 217 -16.16 -0.20 33.33
C ALA A 217 -16.98 -0.81 34.50
N VAL A 218 -17.39 -2.08 34.39
CA VAL A 218 -18.12 -2.79 35.46
C VAL A 218 -17.19 -3.13 36.63
N ALA A 219 -15.93 -3.49 36.36
CA ALA A 219 -14.92 -3.73 37.39
C ALA A 219 -14.56 -2.44 38.16
N ALA A 220 -14.47 -1.30 37.46
CA ALA A 220 -14.21 -0.01 38.07
C ALA A 220 -15.39 0.51 38.92
N ALA A 221 -16.64 0.13 38.57
CA ALA A 221 -17.84 0.51 39.33
C ALA A 221 -18.12 -0.36 40.56
N THR A 222 -17.38 -1.46 40.74
CA THR A 222 -17.52 -2.40 41.86
C THR A 222 -16.33 -2.35 42.84
N SER A 223 -15.42 -1.38 42.67
CA SER A 223 -14.25 -1.12 43.52
C SER A 223 -14.40 0.14 44.37
#